data_AF-A0A3D0MEH1-F1
#
_entry.id   AF-A0A3D0MEH1-F1
#
_cell.length_a   1.000
_cell.length_b   1.000
_cell.length_c   1.000
_cell.angle_alpha   90.00
_cell.angle_beta   90.00
_cell.angle_gamma   90.00
#
_symmetry.space_group_name_H-M   'P 1'
#
loop_
_entity.id
_entity.type
_entity.pdbx_description
1 polymer ?
#
loop_
_entity_poly.entity_id
_entity_poly.type
_entity_poly.pdbx_seq_one_letter_code
_entity_poly.pdbx_strand_id
1 'polypeptide(L)' 'ETAPYMHGGQIADLTAVMQHYNDAPTSMLSHNEAKPLGLRPVQLSQLVAFMQTLTAPLNVDPGWLVAPSQ' A
#
# COMPACT_ATOMS: atom_id res chain seq x y z
N GLU A 1 -2.25 -2.94 -11.59
CA GLU A 1 -1.07 -2.71 -10.72
C GLU A 1 -0.20 -1.63 -11.32
N THR A 2 0.47 -0.81 -10.50
CA THR A 2 1.14 0.43 -10.92
C THR A 2 2.62 0.46 -10.56
N ALA A 3 3.21 -0.69 -10.29
CA ALA A 3 4.65 -0.81 -10.06
C ALA A 3 5.45 -0.26 -11.26
N PRO A 4 6.68 0.25 -11.06
CA PRO A 4 7.36 0.40 -9.77
C PRO A 4 6.83 1.58 -8.94
N TYR A 5 7.10 1.54 -7.64
CA TYR A 5 6.60 2.51 -6.65
C TYR A 5 7.66 3.54 -6.24
N MET A 6 7.22 4.55 -5.50
CA MET A 6 7.96 5.77 -5.11
C MET A 6 8.18 6.74 -6.28
N HIS A 7 8.53 7.99 -5.95
CA HIS A 7 8.71 9.06 -6.94
C HIS A 7 9.75 8.72 -8.02
N GLY A 8 10.81 7.98 -7.66
CA GLY A 8 11.85 7.55 -8.59
C GLY A 8 11.69 6.13 -9.13
N GLY A 9 10.57 5.44 -8.86
CA GLY A 9 10.38 4.04 -9.26
C GLY A 9 11.37 3.06 -8.61
N GLN A 10 11.84 3.37 -7.40
CA GLN A 10 12.93 2.64 -6.74
C GLN A 10 12.50 1.30 -6.14
N ILE A 11 11.19 1.07 -5.95
CA ILE A 11 10.67 -0.09 -5.23
C ILE A 11 9.81 -0.93 -6.16
N ALA A 12 10.17 -2.21 -6.30
CA ALA A 12 9.59 -3.10 -7.31
C ALA A 12 8.15 -3.54 -7.00
N ASP A 13 7.81 -3.70 -5.72
CA ASP A 13 6.52 -4.27 -5.32
C ASP A 13 5.93 -3.59 -4.06
N LEU A 14 4.65 -3.85 -3.83
CA LEU A 14 3.89 -3.24 -2.74
C LEU A 14 4.37 -3.73 -1.37
N THR A 15 4.84 -4.96 -1.25
CA THR A 15 5.35 -5.49 0.03
C THR A 15 6.61 -4.74 0.46
N ALA A 16 7.51 -4.47 -0.49
CA ALA A 16 8.72 -3.70 -0.26
C ALA A 16 8.42 -2.23 0.13
N VAL A 17 7.34 -1.63 -0.39
CA VAL A 17 6.86 -0.32 0.05
C VAL A 17 6.47 -0.35 1.53
N MET A 18 5.72 -1.38 1.94
CA MET A 18 5.22 -1.51 3.31
C MET A 18 6.37 -1.76 4.29
N GLN A 19 7.35 -2.56 3.90
CA GLN A 19 8.56 -2.77 4.69
C GLN A 19 9.37 -1.48 4.84
N HIS A 20 9.53 -0.70 3.76
CA HIS A 20 10.24 0.58 3.79
C HIS A 20 9.69 1.53 4.87
N TYR A 21 8.37 1.66 4.97
CA TYR A 21 7.74 2.49 6.00
C TYR A 21 7.75 1.85 7.39
N ASN A 22 7.66 0.53 7.47
CA ASN A 22 7.72 -0.17 8.75
C ASN A 22 9.09 -0.03 9.42
N ASP A 23 10.15 -0.13 8.63
CA ASP A 23 11.53 -0.02 9.10
C ASP A 23 11.95 1.45 9.23
N ALA A 24 11.37 2.33 8.41
CA ALA A 24 11.63 3.77 8.37
C ALA A 24 13.13 4.11 8.49
N PRO A 25 13.97 3.62 7.56
CA PRO A 25 15.42 3.80 7.65
C PRO A 25 15.77 5.29 7.72
N THR A 26 16.75 5.62 8.56
CA THR A 26 17.23 7.00 8.68
C THR A 26 17.91 7.41 7.39
N SER A 27 17.48 8.54 6.82
CA SER A 27 18.20 9.12 5.69
C SER A 27 19.39 9.91 6.20
N MET A 28 20.59 9.62 5.68
CA MET A 28 21.81 10.35 6.02
C MET A 28 21.86 11.76 5.40
N LEU A 29 21.03 12.04 4.40
CA LEU A 29 21.07 13.27 3.59
C LEU A 29 19.77 14.09 3.63
N SER A 30 18.69 13.54 4.16
CA SER A 30 17.37 14.18 4.17
C SER A 30 16.66 13.95 5.50
N HIS A 31 15.77 14.87 5.87
CA HIS A 31 14.90 14.68 7.01
C HIS A 31 13.81 13.67 6.62
N ASN A 32 13.87 12.47 7.21
CA ASN A 32 12.80 11.50 7.13
C ASN A 32 11.81 11.78 8.28
N GLU A 33 10.56 12.11 7.96
CA GLU A 33 9.50 12.29 8.97
C GLU A 33 8.89 10.96 9.44
N ALA A 34 9.07 9.89 8.68
CA ALA A 34 8.60 8.56 9.01
C ALA A 34 9.37 8.00 10.22
N LYS A 35 8.61 7.35 11.10
CA LYS A 35 9.12 6.66 12.29
C LYS A 35 8.86 5.17 12.14
N PRO A 36 9.73 4.30 12.67
CA PRO A 36 9.49 2.86 12.62
C PRO A 36 8.15 2.51 13.25
N LEU A 37 7.36 1.68 12.56
CA LEU A 37 6.00 1.33 13.00
C LEU A 37 5.99 0.07 13.88
N GLY A 38 6.99 -0.80 13.74
CA GLY A 38 7.11 -2.02 14.54
C GLY A 38 5.99 -3.03 14.28
N LEU A 39 5.43 -3.06 13.07
CA LEU A 39 4.39 -4.01 12.69
C LEU A 39 4.94 -5.44 12.67
N ARG A 40 4.17 -6.37 13.21
CA ARG A 40 4.46 -7.81 13.07
C ARG A 40 4.24 -8.24 11.62
N PRO A 41 4.85 -9.37 11.17
CA PRO A 41 4.67 -9.88 9.82
C PRO A 41 3.20 -10.01 9.39
N VAL A 42 2.33 -10.48 10.29
CA VAL A 42 0.89 -10.59 10.00
C VAL A 42 0.21 -9.24 9.76
N GLN A 43 0.62 -8.19 10.47
CA GLN A 43 0.05 -6.84 10.31
C GLN A 43 0.52 -6.21 8.99
N LEU A 44 1.77 -6.44 8.60
CA LEU A 44 2.28 -6.06 7.28
C LEU A 44 1.48 -6.74 6.16
N SER A 45 1.26 -8.06 6.25
CA SER A 45 0.46 -8.79 5.27
C SER A 45 -0.98 -8.29 5.21
N GLN A 46 -1.59 -7.97 6.34
CA GLN A 46 -2.94 -7.38 6.40
C GLN A 46 -3.00 -6.00 5.73
N LEU A 47 -1.98 -5.17 5.92
CA LEU A 47 -1.90 -3.85 5.27
C LEU A 47 -1.74 -3.98 3.75
N VAL A 48 -0.91 -4.91 3.28
CA VAL A 48 -0.79 -5.22 1.84
C VAL A 48 -2.14 -5.69 1.28
N ALA A 49 -2.81 -6.61 1.97
CA ALA A 49 -4.12 -7.11 1.57
C ALA A 49 -5.17 -5.98 1.51
N PHE A 50 -5.17 -5.06 2.47
CA PHE A 50 -6.04 -3.90 2.45
C PHE A 50 -5.77 -3.00 1.23
N MET A 51 -4.51 -2.69 0.94
CA MET A 51 -4.18 -1.85 -0.22
C MET A 51 -4.60 -2.51 -1.54
N GLN A 52 -4.53 -3.83 -1.64
CA GLN A 52 -5.01 -4.58 -2.80
C GLN A 52 -6.52 -4.42 -3.02
N THR A 53 -7.32 -4.18 -1.98
CA THR A 53 -8.78 -3.93 -2.14
C THR A 53 -9.08 -2.60 -2.85
N LEU A 54 -8.09 -1.73 -2.99
CA LEU A 54 -8.22 -0.45 -3.71
C LEU A 54 -7.94 -0.60 -5.21
N THR A 55 -7.61 -1.81 -5.68
CA THR A 55 -7.37 -2.08 -7.10
C THR A 55 -8.69 -2.15 -7.86
N ALA A 56 -8.80 -1.40 -8.95
CA ALA A 56 -9.94 -1.47 -9.86
C ALA A 56 -9.82 -2.67 -10.84
N PRO A 57 -10.95 -3.22 -11.32
CA PRO A 57 -12.32 -2.91 -10.89
C PRO A 57 -12.61 -3.43 -9.48
N LEU A 58 -13.58 -2.81 -8.79
CA LEU A 58 -14.02 -3.30 -7.48
C LEU A 58 -14.55 -4.72 -7.63
N ASN A 59 -14.07 -5.64 -6.79
CA ASN A 59 -14.57 -7.00 -6.70
C ASN A 59 -15.86 -7.03 -5.86
N VAL A 60 -16.92 -6.46 -6.41
CA VAL A 60 -18.25 -6.40 -5.80
C VAL A 60 -19.28 -6.86 -6.83
N ASP A 61 -20.44 -7.35 -6.37
CA ASP A 61 -21.53 -7.71 -7.28
C ASP A 61 -21.89 -6.50 -8.16
N PRO A 62 -21.91 -6.65 -9.50
CA PRO A 62 -22.22 -5.56 -10.41
C PRO A 62 -23.53 -4.83 -10.11
N GLY A 63 -24.52 -5.49 -9.51
CA GLY A 63 -25.77 -4.87 -9.08
C GLY A 63 -25.59 -3.72 -8.09
N TRP A 64 -24.54 -3.77 -7.25
CA TRP A 64 -24.20 -2.68 -6.33
C TRP A 64 -23.54 -1.48 -7.01
N LEU A 65 -23.06 -1.64 -8.25
CA LEU A 65 -22.45 -0.56 -9.02
C LEU A 65 -23.48 0.21 -9.86
N VAL A 66 -24.72 -0.28 -9.93
CA VAL A 66 -25.82 0.36 -10.64
C VAL A 66 -26.59 1.25 -9.66
N ALA A 67 -27.02 2.43 -10.11
CA ALA A 67 -27.90 3.28 -9.31
C ALA A 67 -29.23 2.56 -9.02
N PRO A 68 -29.81 2.69 -7.82
CA PRO A 68 -31.09 2.07 -7.50
C PRO A 68 -32.18 2.60 -8.43
N SER A 69 -32.98 1.69 -8.99
CA SER A 69 -34.16 2.04 -9.79
C SER A 69 -35.23 2.67 -8.90
N GLN A 70 -35.79 3.79 -9.33
CA GLN A 70 -36.96 4.43 -8.73
C GLN A 70 -38.21 3.56 -8.88
#